data_AF-A0A915VBV6-F1
#
_entry.id   AF-A0A915VBV6-F1
#
_cell.length_a   1.000
_cell.length_b   1.000
_cell.length_c   1.000
_cell.angle_alpha   90.00
_cell.angle_beta   90.00
_cell.angle_gamma   90.00
#
_symmetry.space_group_name_H-M   'P 1'
#
loop_
_entity.id
_entity.type
_entity.pdbx_description
1 polymer ?
#
loop_
_entity_poly.entity_id
_entity_poly.type
_entity_poly.pdbx_seq_one_letter_code
_entity_poly.pdbx_strand_id
1 'polypeptide(L)'
;MVPGEWTESELAYQARQVASALVHNASFNCIGAQILVTAAEWPQRQAFLNALKAQLQGIPSRPAYYPGAIARYESFLADYPQATILSPAGEGTIPWTLIEGLTPTANPRIFREEVFCGLLAEVQLPVNDAPTYLATAVTFVNERLWGTLGCSLIIDPRTEASHAEALERAIAQLRYGSIAINAWVSLAYGLGCTPWGAFPGHRPAAIGSGVGVVHNSFLFDYPEKAVVRVPFQLPVTPPWFYGHRTLPQLAQAVMDIYAGGNPLAWLSLLTAALRG
;
A
#
# COMPACT_ATOMS: atom_id res chain seq x y z
N MET A 1 4.30 5.03 7.30
CA MET A 1 3.29 5.60 8.20
C MET A 1 3.91 6.80 8.89
N VAL A 2 3.43 8.02 8.62
CA VAL A 2 3.95 9.22 9.29
C VAL A 2 3.53 9.19 10.77
N PRO A 3 4.45 9.37 11.74
CA PRO A 3 4.07 9.40 13.14
C PRO A 3 3.14 10.59 13.43
N GLY A 4 2.11 10.34 14.22
CA GLY A 4 1.13 11.32 14.66
C GLY A 4 0.30 10.76 15.81
N GLU A 5 -0.67 11.54 16.30
CA GLU A 5 -1.58 11.13 17.38
C GLU A 5 -2.92 10.70 16.77
N TRP A 6 -3.13 9.39 16.67
CA TRP A 6 -4.31 8.81 16.03
C TRP A 6 -5.27 8.25 17.07
N THR A 7 -6.56 8.36 16.83
CA THR A 7 -7.58 7.65 17.60
C THR A 7 -7.51 6.14 17.34
N GLU A 8 -8.11 5.33 18.20
CA GLU A 8 -8.22 3.89 17.98
C GLU A 8 -8.93 3.55 16.67
N SER A 9 -9.98 4.31 16.31
CA SER A 9 -10.70 4.13 15.05
C SER A 9 -9.84 4.46 13.82
N GLU A 10 -8.96 5.45 13.93
CA GLU A 10 -8.01 5.83 12.88
C GLU A 10 -6.94 4.75 12.70
N LEU A 11 -6.39 4.23 13.80
CA LEU A 11 -5.47 3.09 13.78
C LEU A 11 -6.10 1.87 13.11
N ALA A 12 -7.33 1.51 13.50
CA ALA A 12 -8.06 0.38 12.92
C ALA A 12 -8.35 0.57 11.42
N TYR A 13 -8.73 1.78 11.01
CA TYR A 13 -8.99 2.09 9.61
C TYR A 13 -7.71 1.98 8.76
N GLN A 14 -6.60 2.55 9.20
CA GLN A 14 -5.33 2.46 8.46
C GLN A 14 -4.73 1.06 8.49
N ALA A 15 -4.93 0.30 9.58
CA ALA A 15 -4.57 -1.11 9.64
C ALA A 15 -5.36 -1.91 8.58
N ARG A 16 -6.66 -1.65 8.43
CA ARG A 16 -7.49 -2.26 7.38
C ARG A 16 -7.04 -1.86 5.98
N GLN A 17 -6.59 -0.61 5.77
CA GLN A 17 -6.01 -0.17 4.50
C GLN A 17 -4.76 -0.98 4.13
N VAL A 18 -3.80 -1.10 5.04
CA VAL A 18 -2.55 -1.85 4.82
C VAL A 18 -2.84 -3.34 4.62
N ALA A 19 -3.71 -3.93 5.44
CA ALA A 19 -4.15 -5.32 5.26
C ALA A 19 -4.78 -5.52 3.88
N SER A 20 -5.66 -4.61 3.44
CA SER A 20 -6.28 -4.66 2.12
C SER A 20 -5.26 -4.61 0.99
N ALA A 21 -4.26 -3.72 1.09
CA ALA A 21 -3.19 -3.58 0.12
C ALA A 21 -2.30 -4.83 0.02
N LEU A 22 -2.13 -5.59 1.12
CA LEU A 22 -1.43 -6.88 1.11
C LEU A 22 -2.30 -7.97 0.47
N VAL A 23 -3.52 -8.17 0.98
CA VAL A 23 -4.29 -9.37 0.62
C VAL A 23 -4.95 -9.28 -0.75
N HIS A 24 -5.08 -8.09 -1.33
CA HIS A 24 -5.72 -7.90 -2.63
C HIS A 24 -5.08 -8.81 -3.68
N ASN A 25 -5.92 -9.54 -4.43
CA ASN A 25 -5.49 -10.54 -5.41
C ASN A 25 -4.49 -11.57 -4.84
N ALA A 26 -4.65 -11.96 -3.57
CA ALA A 26 -3.76 -12.85 -2.82
C ALA A 26 -2.28 -12.39 -2.78
N SER A 27 -2.06 -11.06 -2.82
CA SER A 27 -0.76 -10.42 -2.90
C SER A 27 0.01 -10.63 -4.22
N PHE A 28 -0.68 -11.10 -5.26
CA PHE A 28 -0.11 -11.26 -6.61
C PHE A 28 -0.41 -10.06 -7.52
N ASN A 29 -0.41 -8.88 -6.91
CA ASN A 29 -0.43 -7.61 -7.62
C ASN A 29 0.99 -7.03 -7.62
N CYS A 30 1.44 -6.46 -8.75
CA CYS A 30 2.71 -5.73 -8.84
C CYS A 30 2.84 -4.53 -7.90
N ILE A 31 1.72 -4.16 -7.25
CA ILE A 31 1.62 -3.05 -6.29
C ILE A 31 1.02 -3.50 -4.94
N GLY A 32 1.10 -4.80 -4.65
CA GLY A 32 0.78 -5.31 -3.32
C GLY A 32 1.70 -4.67 -2.27
N ALA A 33 1.21 -4.49 -1.05
CA ALA A 33 2.06 -4.01 0.04
C ALA A 33 3.18 -5.04 0.32
N GLN A 34 4.44 -4.59 0.33
CA GLN A 34 5.60 -5.44 0.59
C GLN A 34 6.40 -4.97 1.81
N ILE A 35 6.62 -3.65 1.91
CA ILE A 35 7.35 -3.01 3.01
C ILE A 35 6.48 -1.94 3.66
N LEU A 36 6.30 -2.05 4.97
CA LEU A 36 5.70 -1.05 5.85
C LEU A 36 6.82 -0.29 6.57
N VAL A 37 6.97 0.99 6.30
CA VAL A 37 7.97 1.84 6.99
C VAL A 37 7.30 2.58 8.14
N THR A 38 7.87 2.50 9.34
CA THR A 38 7.37 3.20 10.54
C THR A 38 8.49 3.98 11.24
N ALA A 39 8.12 4.96 12.07
CA ALA A 39 9.05 5.59 12.99
C ALA A 39 9.21 4.72 14.25
N ALA A 40 10.44 4.42 14.62
CA ALA A 40 10.75 3.54 15.74
C ALA A 40 10.20 4.10 17.05
N GLU A 41 10.31 5.41 17.27
CA GLU A 41 9.88 6.05 18.51
C GLU A 41 8.44 6.59 18.43
N TRP A 42 7.65 6.20 17.42
CA TRP A 42 6.24 6.54 17.38
C TRP A 42 5.48 5.83 18.51
N PRO A 43 4.88 6.54 19.49
CA PRO A 43 4.28 5.90 20.66
C PRO A 43 3.19 4.88 20.34
N GLN A 44 2.46 5.09 19.23
CA GLN A 44 1.36 4.23 18.81
C GLN A 44 1.76 3.14 17.81
N ARG A 45 3.07 3.01 17.49
CA ARG A 45 3.58 2.02 16.53
C ARG A 45 3.11 0.61 16.86
N GLN A 46 3.28 0.16 18.11
CA GLN A 46 2.88 -1.19 18.49
C GLN A 46 1.35 -1.37 18.46
N ALA A 47 0.59 -0.32 18.83
CA ALA A 47 -0.87 -0.35 18.72
C ALA A 47 -1.33 -0.50 17.27
N PHE A 48 -0.68 0.21 16.33
CA PHE A 48 -0.92 0.06 14.90
C PHE A 48 -0.60 -1.36 14.40
N LEU A 49 0.57 -1.90 14.74
CA LEU A 49 0.97 -3.24 14.32
C LEU A 49 0.06 -4.32 14.89
N ASN A 50 -0.41 -4.16 16.14
CA ASN A 50 -1.39 -5.06 16.74
C ASN A 50 -2.75 -4.98 16.02
N ALA A 51 -3.21 -3.77 15.66
CA ALA A 51 -4.42 -3.60 14.86
C ALA A 51 -4.28 -4.26 13.48
N LEU A 52 -3.13 -4.10 12.81
CA LEU A 52 -2.83 -4.75 11.53
C LEU A 52 -2.85 -6.27 11.64
N LYS A 53 -2.20 -6.83 12.67
CA LYS A 53 -2.21 -8.27 12.95
C LYS A 53 -3.63 -8.78 13.15
N ALA A 54 -4.47 -8.08 13.92
CA ALA A 54 -5.86 -8.43 14.13
C ALA A 54 -6.69 -8.42 12.83
N GLN A 55 -6.46 -7.45 11.94
CA GLN A 55 -7.09 -7.44 10.61
C GLN A 55 -6.68 -8.68 9.81
N LEU A 56 -5.37 -8.95 9.70
CA LEU A 56 -4.84 -10.07 8.90
C LEU A 56 -5.28 -11.44 9.44
N GLN A 57 -5.35 -11.61 10.76
CA GLN A 57 -5.88 -12.83 11.40
C GLN A 57 -7.34 -13.12 11.03
N GLY A 58 -8.14 -12.06 10.83
CA GLY A 58 -9.54 -12.18 10.43
C GLY A 58 -9.74 -12.49 8.94
N ILE A 59 -8.68 -12.54 8.13
CA ILE A 59 -8.78 -12.75 6.68
C ILE A 59 -8.41 -14.20 6.35
N PRO A 60 -9.30 -14.97 5.70
CA PRO A 60 -8.96 -16.30 5.22
C PRO A 60 -7.78 -16.27 4.24
N SER A 61 -6.89 -17.25 4.35
CA SER A 61 -5.84 -17.50 3.37
C SER A 61 -6.45 -17.81 2.00
N ARG A 62 -5.75 -17.46 0.92
CA ARG A 62 -6.21 -17.63 -0.45
C ARG A 62 -5.29 -18.58 -1.23
N PRO A 63 -5.79 -19.26 -2.28
CA PRO A 63 -4.97 -20.12 -3.12
C PRO A 63 -3.74 -19.40 -3.66
N ALA A 64 -2.58 -20.03 -3.53
CA ALA A 64 -1.30 -19.55 -4.04
C ALA A 64 -1.18 -19.90 -5.54
N TYR A 65 -2.02 -19.28 -6.37
CA TYR A 65 -2.15 -19.64 -7.78
C TYR A 65 -0.93 -19.25 -8.63
N TYR A 66 -0.07 -18.34 -8.15
CA TYR A 66 1.11 -17.92 -8.90
C TYR A 66 2.23 -18.97 -8.82
N PRO A 67 2.83 -19.39 -9.95
CA PRO A 67 3.86 -20.43 -9.96
C PRO A 67 5.04 -20.14 -9.02
N GLY A 68 5.42 -21.14 -8.24
CA GLY A 68 6.56 -21.05 -7.30
C GLY A 68 6.30 -20.22 -6.03
N ALA A 69 5.08 -19.69 -5.82
CA ALA A 69 4.79 -18.82 -4.68
C ALA A 69 5.01 -19.49 -3.31
N ILE A 70 4.63 -20.77 -3.17
CA ILE A 70 4.81 -21.53 -1.92
C ILE A 70 6.30 -21.71 -1.61
N ALA A 71 7.08 -22.22 -2.57
CA ALA A 71 8.52 -22.42 -2.39
C ALA A 71 9.26 -21.10 -2.10
N ARG A 72 8.84 -19.99 -2.74
CA ARG A 72 9.37 -18.66 -2.45
C ARG A 72 9.02 -18.21 -1.03
N TYR A 73 7.76 -18.36 -0.62
CA TYR A 73 7.31 -18.04 0.74
C TYR A 73 8.11 -18.81 1.80
N GLU A 74 8.29 -20.12 1.63
CA GLU A 74 9.08 -20.96 2.54
C GLU A 74 10.55 -20.51 2.60
N SER A 75 11.13 -20.16 1.45
CA SER A 75 12.50 -19.64 1.39
C SER A 75 12.65 -18.32 2.15
N PHE A 76 11.67 -17.41 2.07
CA PHE A 76 11.69 -16.20 2.88
C PHE A 76 11.52 -16.51 4.37
N LEU A 77 10.63 -17.42 4.77
CA LEU A 77 10.49 -17.80 6.18
C LEU A 77 11.79 -18.35 6.80
N ALA A 78 12.59 -19.09 6.02
CA ALA A 78 13.89 -19.56 6.46
C ALA A 78 14.88 -18.40 6.76
N ASP A 79 14.80 -17.30 6.01
CA ASP A 79 15.63 -16.10 6.20
C ASP A 79 15.13 -15.22 7.38
N TYR A 80 13.85 -15.33 7.76
CA TYR A 80 13.21 -14.52 8.81
C TYR A 80 12.50 -15.39 9.85
N PRO A 81 13.23 -16.09 10.74
CA PRO A 81 12.65 -16.95 11.76
C PRO A 81 11.76 -16.21 12.78
N GLN A 82 11.87 -14.89 12.86
CA GLN A 82 11.01 -14.01 13.68
C GLN A 82 9.66 -13.67 13.02
N ALA A 83 9.39 -14.16 11.81
CA ALA A 83 8.13 -13.92 11.12
C ALA A 83 6.93 -14.45 11.93
N THR A 84 5.88 -13.64 12.01
CA THR A 84 4.60 -14.02 12.65
C THR A 84 3.61 -14.46 11.57
N ILE A 85 3.21 -15.73 11.62
CA ILE A 85 2.17 -16.30 10.77
C ILE A 85 0.80 -15.94 11.38
N LEU A 86 -0.05 -15.26 10.62
CA LEU A 86 -1.27 -14.61 11.12
C LEU A 86 -2.56 -15.31 10.68
N SER A 87 -2.56 -16.06 9.59
CA SER A 87 -3.73 -16.83 9.17
C SER A 87 -3.43 -18.34 9.09
N PRO A 88 -4.45 -19.20 9.14
CA PRO A 88 -4.23 -20.64 9.00
C PRO A 88 -3.66 -21.00 7.64
N ALA A 89 -2.70 -21.92 7.60
CA ALA A 89 -2.28 -22.55 6.35
C ALA A 89 -3.34 -23.60 5.94
N GLY A 90 -3.88 -23.48 4.73
CA GLY A 90 -4.63 -24.52 4.05
C GLY A 90 -3.83 -25.12 2.90
N GLU A 91 -4.22 -26.30 2.43
CA GLU A 91 -3.60 -26.94 1.27
C GLU A 91 -3.59 -25.99 0.05
N GLY A 92 -2.43 -25.80 -0.57
CA GLY A 92 -2.27 -24.91 -1.73
C GLY A 92 -2.44 -23.42 -1.43
N THR A 93 -2.44 -22.99 -0.17
CA THR A 93 -2.55 -21.58 0.23
C THR A 93 -1.28 -21.09 0.93
N ILE A 94 -1.08 -19.77 0.95
CA ILE A 94 -0.05 -19.12 1.75
C ILE A 94 -0.74 -18.32 2.85
N PRO A 95 -0.36 -18.51 4.13
CA PRO A 95 -0.91 -17.71 5.21
C PRO A 95 -0.36 -16.29 5.20
N TRP A 96 -1.18 -15.32 5.61
CA TRP A 96 -0.75 -13.94 5.79
C TRP A 96 0.33 -13.88 6.87
N THR A 97 1.44 -13.24 6.56
CA THR A 97 2.62 -13.25 7.42
C THR A 97 3.18 -11.85 7.57
N LEU A 98 3.61 -11.50 8.78
CA LEU A 98 4.24 -10.23 9.10
C LEU A 98 5.64 -10.47 9.68
N ILE A 99 6.65 -9.83 9.10
CA ILE A 99 7.99 -9.74 9.69
C ILE A 99 8.09 -8.37 10.36
N GLU A 100 8.35 -8.32 11.67
CA GLU A 100 8.44 -7.08 12.44
C GLU A 100 9.88 -6.73 12.81
N GLY A 101 10.17 -5.45 13.02
CA GLY A 101 11.38 -4.99 13.71
C GLY A 101 12.64 -4.93 12.86
N LEU A 102 12.54 -4.94 11.53
CA LEU A 102 13.71 -4.75 10.68
C LEU A 102 14.25 -3.32 10.82
N THR A 103 15.56 -3.16 10.62
CA THR A 103 16.24 -1.86 10.71
C THR A 103 16.76 -1.43 9.33
N PRO A 104 16.88 -0.13 9.06
CA PRO A 104 17.32 0.37 7.75
C PRO A 104 18.81 0.11 7.47
N THR A 105 19.61 -0.23 8.48
CA THR A 105 21.06 -0.44 8.35
C THR A 105 21.41 -1.81 7.81
N ALA A 106 20.61 -2.84 8.11
CA ALA A 106 20.73 -4.13 7.46
C ALA A 106 20.38 -4.01 5.96
N ASN A 107 21.01 -4.81 5.09
CA ASN A 107 20.59 -4.94 3.68
C ASN A 107 20.00 -6.33 3.41
N PRO A 108 18.91 -6.70 4.11
CA PRO A 108 18.31 -8.02 4.02
C PRO A 108 17.75 -8.27 2.61
N ARG A 109 17.56 -9.55 2.29
CA ARG A 109 17.00 -9.98 1.00
C ARG A 109 15.67 -9.29 0.67
N ILE A 110 14.82 -9.05 1.67
CA ILE A 110 13.51 -8.41 1.51
C ILE A 110 13.56 -6.96 0.99
N PHE A 111 14.73 -6.30 1.04
CA PHE A 111 14.90 -4.98 0.43
C PHE A 111 15.27 -5.05 -1.05
N ARG A 112 15.71 -6.20 -1.54
CA ARG A 112 16.33 -6.36 -2.87
C ARG A 112 15.54 -7.28 -3.80
N GLU A 113 14.57 -8.01 -3.27
CA GLU A 113 13.78 -8.99 -3.98
C GLU A 113 12.31 -8.85 -3.62
N GLU A 114 11.46 -8.83 -4.63
CA GLU A 114 10.01 -8.85 -4.46
C GLU A 114 9.56 -10.24 -3.99
N VAL A 115 8.80 -10.29 -2.89
CA VAL A 115 8.29 -11.55 -2.35
C VAL A 115 7.12 -12.04 -3.20
N PHE A 116 6.23 -11.13 -3.61
CA PHE A 116 5.09 -11.43 -4.50
C PHE A 116 4.25 -12.62 -3.99
N CYS A 117 3.95 -12.61 -2.68
CA CYS A 117 3.04 -13.53 -1.99
C CYS A 117 2.60 -12.89 -0.67
N GLY A 118 1.79 -13.58 0.15
CA GLY A 118 1.14 -13.08 1.36
C GLY A 118 2.06 -12.73 2.56
N LEU A 119 3.13 -11.99 2.33
CA LEU A 119 4.13 -11.60 3.33
C LEU A 119 4.38 -10.08 3.26
N LEU A 120 4.31 -9.43 4.42
CA LEU A 120 4.61 -8.02 4.63
C LEU A 120 5.76 -7.90 5.63
N ALA A 121 6.72 -7.00 5.39
CA ALA A 121 7.77 -6.71 6.35
C ALA A 121 7.67 -5.26 6.86
N GLU A 122 7.90 -5.07 8.15
CA GLU A 122 7.97 -3.77 8.80
C GLU A 122 9.43 -3.36 9.03
N VAL A 123 9.74 -2.10 8.70
CA VAL A 123 11.03 -1.47 8.94
C VAL A 123 10.84 -0.24 9.81
N GLN A 124 11.53 -0.23 10.95
CA GLN A 124 11.50 0.87 11.91
C GLN A 124 12.70 1.81 11.71
N LEU A 125 12.42 3.05 11.32
CA LEU A 125 13.42 4.11 11.19
C LEU A 125 13.72 4.72 12.56
N PRO A 126 15.00 4.96 12.94
CA PRO A 126 15.37 5.49 14.25
C PRO A 126 15.10 7.00 14.35
N VAL A 127 13.82 7.36 14.34
CA VAL A 127 13.30 8.73 14.33
C VAL A 127 12.04 8.80 15.19
N ASN A 128 11.69 10.01 15.66
CA ASN A 128 10.59 10.22 16.61
C ASN A 128 9.57 11.30 16.21
N ASP A 129 9.88 12.15 15.23
CA ASP A 129 9.00 13.21 14.76
C ASP A 129 8.64 13.09 13.27
N ALA A 130 7.54 13.74 12.85
CA ALA A 130 7.00 13.64 11.50
C ALA A 130 7.92 14.26 10.41
N PRO A 131 8.45 15.49 10.56
CA PRO A 131 9.39 16.06 9.60
C PRO A 131 10.64 15.20 9.37
N THR A 132 11.30 14.75 10.44
CA THR A 132 12.48 13.89 10.34
C THR A 132 12.12 12.54 9.75
N TYR A 133 10.99 11.95 10.17
CA TYR A 133 10.49 10.71 9.56
C TYR A 133 10.28 10.86 8.06
N LEU A 134 9.63 11.92 7.59
CA LEU A 134 9.38 12.15 6.16
C LEU A 134 10.69 12.21 5.37
N ALA A 135 11.67 12.98 5.84
CA ALA A 135 12.98 13.09 5.19
C ALA A 135 13.75 11.75 5.20
N THR A 136 13.86 11.10 6.36
CA THR A 136 14.59 9.82 6.50
C THR A 136 13.91 8.70 5.73
N ALA A 137 12.58 8.64 5.74
CA ALA A 137 11.83 7.62 5.01
C ALA A 137 12.03 7.77 3.50
N VAL A 138 11.96 8.99 2.97
CA VAL A 138 12.21 9.27 1.54
C VAL A 138 13.59 8.78 1.12
N THR A 139 14.65 9.13 1.87
CA THR A 139 16.01 8.65 1.59
C THR A 139 16.06 7.13 1.64
N PHE A 140 15.53 6.52 2.70
CA PHE A 140 15.52 5.07 2.86
C PHE A 140 14.83 4.35 1.70
N VAL A 141 13.59 4.71 1.38
CA VAL A 141 12.81 3.99 0.36
C VAL A 141 13.41 4.17 -1.03
N ASN A 142 13.95 5.35 -1.32
CA ASN A 142 14.54 5.64 -2.62
C ASN A 142 15.90 4.95 -2.85
N GLU A 143 16.68 4.72 -1.79
CA GLU A 143 18.06 4.27 -1.91
C GLU A 143 18.26 2.80 -1.54
N ARG A 144 17.36 2.24 -0.73
CA ARG A 144 17.54 0.90 -0.14
C ARG A 144 16.54 -0.13 -0.62
N LEU A 145 15.33 0.29 -1.00
CA LEU A 145 14.30 -0.63 -1.46
C LEU A 145 14.35 -0.82 -2.98
N TRP A 146 14.15 -2.05 -3.42
CA TRP A 146 14.01 -2.41 -4.82
C TRP A 146 12.59 -2.08 -5.31
N GLY A 147 12.52 -1.49 -6.50
CA GLY A 147 11.27 -1.14 -7.16
C GLY A 147 10.83 0.31 -6.93
N THR A 148 10.14 0.86 -7.94
CA THR A 148 9.75 2.28 -8.02
C THR A 148 8.35 2.46 -8.62
N LEU A 149 7.54 1.39 -8.69
CA LEU A 149 6.22 1.42 -9.32
C LEU A 149 5.27 2.34 -8.56
N GLY A 150 5.12 2.16 -7.25
CA GLY A 150 4.33 3.06 -6.45
C GLY A 150 4.51 2.94 -4.95
N CYS A 151 4.08 3.96 -4.23
CA CYS A 151 4.19 4.08 -2.78
C CYS A 151 2.90 4.66 -2.19
N SER A 152 2.53 4.21 -0.99
CA SER A 152 1.43 4.80 -0.21
C SER A 152 2.00 5.53 1.01
N LEU A 153 1.68 6.81 1.16
CA LEU A 153 2.05 7.64 2.31
C LEU A 153 0.79 7.91 3.14
N ILE A 154 0.80 7.51 4.40
CA ILE A 154 -0.34 7.66 5.31
C ILE A 154 0.01 8.71 6.37
N ILE A 155 -0.79 9.77 6.44
CA ILE A 155 -0.62 10.94 7.32
C ILE A 155 -1.98 11.48 7.75
N ASP A 156 -2.15 11.74 9.04
CA ASP A 156 -3.39 12.29 9.59
C ASP A 156 -3.46 13.82 9.38
N PRO A 157 -4.67 14.42 9.33
CA PRO A 157 -4.83 15.82 8.96
C PRO A 157 -4.19 16.80 9.95
N ARG A 158 -4.00 16.42 11.23
CA ARG A 158 -3.35 17.29 12.23
C ARG A 158 -1.86 17.41 11.93
N THR A 159 -1.23 16.27 11.66
CA THR A 159 0.19 16.20 11.29
C THR A 159 0.45 16.86 9.93
N GLU A 160 -0.43 16.62 8.95
CA GLU A 160 -0.37 17.28 7.64
C GLU A 160 -0.45 18.81 7.76
N ALA A 161 -1.43 19.32 8.51
CA ALA A 161 -1.57 20.77 8.71
C ALA A 161 -0.36 21.41 9.40
N SER A 162 0.26 20.69 10.35
CA SER A 162 1.42 21.17 11.11
C SER A 162 2.73 21.12 10.32
N HIS A 163 2.82 20.25 9.31
CA HIS A 163 4.06 19.94 8.59
C HIS A 163 3.90 19.90 7.07
N ALA A 164 2.99 20.71 6.51
CA ALA A 164 2.63 20.71 5.09
C ALA A 164 3.85 20.83 4.16
N GLU A 165 4.79 21.73 4.47
CA GLU A 165 5.99 21.86 3.64
C GLU A 165 6.89 20.62 3.66
N ALA A 166 7.00 19.95 4.82
CA ALA A 166 7.79 18.72 4.92
C ALA A 166 7.13 17.59 4.10
N LEU A 167 5.79 17.52 4.12
CA LEU A 167 5.03 16.59 3.30
C LEU A 167 5.23 16.86 1.80
N GLU A 168 5.08 18.10 1.35
CA GLU A 168 5.27 18.44 -0.07
C GLU A 168 6.70 18.18 -0.54
N ARG A 169 7.71 18.49 0.29
CA ARG A 169 9.11 18.12 0.01
C ARG A 169 9.27 16.60 -0.12
N ALA A 170 8.67 15.82 0.77
CA ALA A 170 8.73 14.37 0.70
C ALA A 170 8.08 13.82 -0.57
N ILE A 171 6.89 14.30 -0.93
CA ILE A 171 6.17 13.91 -2.16
C ILE A 171 7.01 14.24 -3.40
N ALA A 172 7.60 15.43 -3.45
CA ALA A 172 8.47 15.83 -4.55
C ALA A 172 9.70 14.91 -4.69
N GLN A 173 10.32 14.53 -3.57
CA GLN A 173 11.55 13.73 -3.54
C GLN A 173 11.34 12.21 -3.66
N LEU A 174 10.13 11.69 -3.43
CA LEU A 174 9.83 10.27 -3.63
C LEU A 174 10.01 9.89 -5.09
N ARG A 175 10.87 8.90 -5.36
CA ARG A 175 11.19 8.38 -6.69
C ARG A 175 10.32 7.18 -7.04
N TYR A 176 9.01 7.39 -7.00
CA TYR A 176 7.98 6.41 -7.36
C TYR A 176 7.07 6.97 -8.44
N GLY A 177 6.71 6.16 -9.44
CA GLY A 177 5.89 6.63 -10.56
C GLY A 177 4.42 6.86 -10.18
N SER A 178 3.95 6.28 -9.08
CA SER A 178 2.66 6.61 -8.46
C SER A 178 2.77 6.75 -6.95
N ILE A 179 2.18 7.80 -6.40
CA ILE A 179 2.11 8.06 -4.97
C ILE A 179 0.66 8.24 -4.58
N ALA A 180 0.18 7.49 -3.59
CA ALA A 180 -1.11 7.76 -2.97
C ALA A 180 -0.92 8.27 -1.54
N ILE A 181 -1.58 9.38 -1.22
CA ILE A 181 -1.70 9.90 0.13
C ILE A 181 -3.00 9.38 0.72
N ASN A 182 -2.92 8.67 1.84
CA ASN A 182 -4.05 8.11 2.60
C ASN A 182 -4.93 7.09 1.84
N ALA A 183 -4.39 6.45 0.81
CA ALA A 183 -5.04 5.36 0.10
C ALA A 183 -4.02 4.31 -0.34
N TRP A 184 -4.51 3.12 -0.70
CA TRP A 184 -3.67 2.16 -1.41
C TRP A 184 -3.36 2.69 -2.81
N VAL A 185 -2.07 2.75 -3.15
CA VAL A 185 -1.56 3.33 -4.39
C VAL A 185 -2.13 2.73 -5.68
N SER A 186 -2.69 1.52 -5.65
CA SER A 186 -3.42 0.97 -6.81
C SER A 186 -4.63 1.81 -7.23
N LEU A 187 -5.11 2.74 -6.38
CA LEU A 187 -6.11 3.71 -6.78
C LEU A 187 -5.65 4.56 -7.98
N ALA A 188 -4.36 4.91 -8.08
CA ALA A 188 -3.83 5.62 -9.24
C ALA A 188 -4.01 4.78 -10.51
N TYR A 189 -3.70 3.47 -10.48
CA TYR A 189 -4.02 2.59 -11.59
C TYR A 189 -5.53 2.59 -11.92
N GLY A 190 -6.37 2.40 -10.90
CA GLY A 190 -7.82 2.27 -11.07
C GLY A 190 -8.53 3.50 -11.63
N LEU A 191 -7.98 4.71 -11.44
CA LEU A 191 -8.56 5.94 -11.99
C LEU A 191 -8.49 6.00 -13.52
N GLY A 192 -7.59 5.24 -14.16
CA GLY A 192 -7.44 5.17 -15.61
C GLY A 192 -6.90 6.44 -16.29
N CYS A 193 -7.01 7.61 -15.65
CA CYS A 193 -6.56 8.89 -16.19
C CYS A 193 -5.11 9.24 -15.82
N THR A 194 -4.62 8.77 -14.66
CA THR A 194 -3.25 9.06 -14.20
C THR A 194 -2.23 8.19 -14.93
N PRO A 195 -1.02 8.68 -15.25
CA PRO A 195 0.05 7.82 -15.74
C PRO A 195 0.38 6.73 -14.72
N TRP A 196 0.54 5.49 -15.19
CA TRP A 196 0.93 4.36 -14.35
C TRP A 196 2.17 3.68 -14.90
N GLY A 197 3.26 3.71 -14.16
CA GLY A 197 4.54 3.13 -14.53
C GLY A 197 5.59 3.40 -13.47
N ALA A 198 6.83 3.00 -13.75
CA ALA A 198 7.96 3.26 -12.87
C ALA A 198 8.35 4.74 -12.85
N PHE A 199 9.01 5.16 -11.78
CA PHE A 199 9.73 6.43 -11.80
C PHE A 199 10.82 6.45 -12.89
N PRO A 200 11.02 7.55 -13.62
CA PRO A 200 12.04 7.63 -14.68
C PRO A 200 13.45 7.30 -14.18
N GLY A 201 14.21 6.52 -14.96
CA GLY A 201 15.63 6.24 -14.69
C GLY A 201 16.10 4.82 -15.00
N HIS A 202 15.17 3.86 -15.19
CA HIS A 202 15.51 2.50 -15.59
C HIS A 202 16.00 2.42 -17.04
N ARG A 203 16.71 1.34 -17.38
CA ARG A 203 17.21 1.07 -18.75
C ARG A 203 16.73 -0.29 -19.22
N PRO A 204 16.58 -0.56 -20.52
CA PRO A 204 16.17 -1.89 -21.01
C PRO A 204 17.04 -3.05 -20.49
N ALA A 205 18.35 -2.85 -20.35
CA ALA A 205 19.27 -3.85 -19.81
C ALA A 205 19.16 -4.07 -18.28
N ALA A 206 18.49 -3.16 -17.57
CA ALA A 206 18.25 -3.18 -16.13
C ALA A 206 16.86 -2.59 -15.86
N ILE A 207 15.82 -3.35 -16.23
CA ILE A 207 14.47 -2.82 -16.43
C ILE A 207 13.79 -2.35 -15.14
N GLY A 208 14.19 -2.90 -13.99
CA GLY A 208 13.60 -2.55 -12.69
C GLY A 208 12.08 -2.68 -12.72
N SER A 209 11.38 -1.58 -12.42
CA SER A 209 9.91 -1.53 -12.47
C SER A 209 9.34 -1.19 -13.85
N GLY A 210 10.17 -0.94 -14.86
CA GLY A 210 9.75 -0.60 -16.22
C GLY A 210 10.34 0.73 -16.74
N VAL A 211 10.19 0.97 -18.04
CA VAL A 211 10.57 2.23 -18.72
C VAL A 211 9.41 2.90 -19.46
N GLY A 212 8.20 2.33 -19.34
CA GLY A 212 6.99 2.81 -19.98
C GLY A 212 5.94 3.20 -18.97
N VAL A 213 4.94 3.93 -19.45
CA VAL A 213 3.72 4.24 -18.71
C VAL A 213 2.53 3.71 -19.50
N VAL A 214 1.56 3.13 -18.80
CA VAL A 214 0.21 2.92 -19.31
C VAL A 214 -0.71 4.02 -18.77
N HIS A 215 -1.93 4.10 -19.28
CA HIS A 215 -2.88 5.18 -18.97
C HIS A 215 -2.37 6.54 -19.49
N ASN A 216 -2.32 7.59 -18.67
CA ASN A 216 -1.98 8.95 -19.11
C ASN A 216 -2.98 9.54 -20.13
N SER A 217 -4.28 9.51 -19.80
CA SER A 217 -5.35 9.97 -20.72
C SER A 217 -5.23 11.45 -21.10
N PHE A 218 -4.50 12.25 -20.32
CA PHE A 218 -4.24 13.65 -20.60
C PHE A 218 -3.00 13.88 -21.50
N LEU A 219 -2.30 12.81 -21.89
CA LEU A 219 -1.16 12.84 -22.80
C LEU A 219 -0.04 13.78 -22.32
N PHE A 220 0.21 13.82 -21.00
CA PHE A 220 1.36 14.56 -20.48
C PHE A 220 2.64 13.98 -21.07
N ASP A 221 3.52 14.85 -21.56
CA ASP A 221 4.83 14.45 -22.07
C ASP A 221 5.80 14.19 -20.91
N TYR A 222 6.56 13.11 -21.00
CA TYR A 222 7.53 12.65 -19.99
C TYR A 222 7.05 12.76 -18.52
N PRO A 223 5.94 12.12 -18.12
CA PRO A 223 5.45 12.22 -16.75
C PRO A 223 6.43 11.59 -15.77
N GLU A 224 6.81 12.33 -14.73
CA GLU A 224 7.70 11.83 -13.68
C GLU A 224 6.96 10.91 -12.68
N LYS A 225 5.77 11.34 -12.24
CA LYS A 225 4.91 10.59 -11.31
C LYS A 225 3.47 11.09 -11.33
N ALA A 226 2.55 10.27 -10.85
CA ALA A 226 1.20 10.66 -10.46
C ALA A 226 1.07 10.74 -8.93
N VAL A 227 0.36 11.74 -8.42
CA VAL A 227 0.04 11.85 -6.98
C VAL A 227 -1.47 11.90 -6.80
N VAL A 228 -2.01 10.94 -6.06
CA VAL A 228 -3.44 10.88 -5.69
C VAL A 228 -3.58 11.16 -4.20
N ARG A 229 -4.42 12.12 -3.82
CA ARG A 229 -4.68 12.45 -2.42
C ARG A 229 -6.12 12.08 -2.06
N VAL A 230 -6.29 11.44 -0.92
CA VAL A 230 -7.59 11.03 -0.36
C VAL A 230 -7.68 11.51 1.09
N PRO A 231 -8.87 11.81 1.64
CA PRO A 231 -9.02 12.03 3.07
C PRO A 231 -8.47 10.87 3.90
N PHE A 232 -7.92 11.17 5.08
CA PHE A 232 -7.35 10.17 6.00
C PHE A 232 -8.34 9.04 6.28
N GLN A 233 -9.62 9.37 6.49
CA GLN A 233 -10.73 8.42 6.54
C GLN A 233 -11.80 8.85 5.53
N LEU A 234 -12.28 7.92 4.72
CA LEU A 234 -13.45 8.16 3.89
C LEU A 234 -14.73 7.95 4.70
N PRO A 235 -15.78 8.76 4.47
CA PRO A 235 -17.10 8.57 5.10
C PRO A 235 -17.88 7.39 4.47
N VAL A 236 -17.25 6.63 3.57
CA VAL A 236 -17.77 5.46 2.86
C VAL A 236 -16.72 4.36 2.88
N THR A 237 -17.13 3.10 2.71
CA THR A 237 -16.19 1.98 2.61
C THR A 237 -15.44 2.07 1.27
N PRO A 238 -14.10 2.19 1.26
CA PRO A 238 -13.32 2.24 0.02
C PRO A 238 -13.42 0.94 -0.78
N PRO A 239 -13.48 1.00 -2.12
CA PRO A 239 -13.71 -0.18 -2.97
C PRO A 239 -12.58 -1.23 -2.90
N TRP A 240 -11.39 -0.84 -2.45
CA TRP A 240 -10.27 -1.75 -2.28
C TRP A 240 -10.24 -2.46 -0.93
N PHE A 241 -11.17 -2.17 0.00
CA PHE A 241 -11.19 -2.85 1.29
C PHE A 241 -11.56 -4.33 1.13
N TYR A 242 -10.73 -5.22 1.68
CA TYR A 242 -10.86 -6.69 1.50
C TYR A 242 -12.20 -7.29 1.97
N GLY A 243 -12.97 -6.55 2.78
CA GLY A 243 -14.26 -6.95 3.33
C GLY A 243 -15.44 -6.11 2.82
N HIS A 244 -15.29 -5.41 1.69
CA HIS A 244 -16.33 -4.57 1.12
C HIS A 244 -17.55 -5.41 0.67
N ARG A 245 -18.64 -5.39 1.44
CA ARG A 245 -19.78 -6.30 1.31
C ARG A 245 -20.56 -6.15 0.01
N THR A 246 -20.64 -4.92 -0.48
CA THR A 246 -21.43 -4.51 -1.65
C THR A 246 -20.56 -4.20 -2.86
N LEU A 247 -19.35 -4.77 -2.92
CA LEU A 247 -18.37 -4.45 -3.97
C LEU A 247 -18.91 -4.74 -5.39
N PRO A 248 -19.63 -5.86 -5.64
CA PRO A 248 -20.25 -6.10 -6.94
C PRO A 248 -21.28 -5.04 -7.35
N GLN A 249 -22.10 -4.57 -6.40
CA GLN A 249 -23.09 -3.52 -6.65
C GLN A 249 -22.42 -2.17 -6.91
N LEU A 250 -21.35 -1.88 -6.16
CA LEU A 250 -20.53 -0.69 -6.39
C LEU A 250 -19.91 -0.73 -7.79
N ALA A 251 -19.31 -1.85 -8.19
CA ALA A 251 -18.72 -2.03 -9.51
C ALA A 251 -19.77 -1.91 -10.63
N GLN A 252 -20.94 -2.52 -10.48
CA GLN A 252 -22.04 -2.37 -11.44
C GLN A 252 -22.47 -0.92 -11.58
N ALA A 253 -22.66 -0.21 -10.46
CA ALA A 253 -23.04 1.21 -10.48
C ALA A 253 -21.99 2.08 -11.18
N VAL A 254 -20.70 1.81 -10.97
CA VAL A 254 -19.61 2.47 -11.72
C VAL A 254 -19.76 2.21 -13.22
N MET A 255 -19.96 0.95 -13.63
CA MET A 255 -20.11 0.60 -15.05
C MET A 255 -21.33 1.27 -15.68
N ASP A 256 -22.46 1.35 -14.98
CA ASP A 256 -23.67 2.00 -15.47
C ASP A 256 -23.47 3.52 -15.68
N ILE A 257 -22.68 4.18 -14.82
CA ILE A 257 -22.29 5.59 -14.99
C ILE A 257 -21.50 5.76 -16.28
N TYR A 258 -20.48 4.92 -16.50
CA TYR A 258 -19.65 4.98 -17.71
C TYR A 258 -20.41 4.59 -18.98
N ALA A 259 -21.35 3.64 -18.91
CA ALA A 259 -22.06 3.11 -20.07
C ALA A 259 -23.15 4.04 -20.61
N GLY A 260 -23.82 4.83 -19.76
CA GLY A 260 -25.01 5.54 -20.20
C GLY A 260 -25.41 6.78 -19.41
N GLY A 261 -24.60 7.23 -18.45
CA GLY A 261 -24.86 8.48 -17.72
C GLY A 261 -26.16 8.49 -16.90
N ASN A 262 -26.74 7.34 -16.56
CA ASN A 262 -27.96 7.26 -15.75
C ASN A 262 -27.73 7.95 -14.39
N PRO A 263 -28.40 9.07 -14.09
CA PRO A 263 -28.15 9.80 -12.84
C PRO A 263 -28.47 8.97 -11.58
N LEU A 264 -29.39 8.00 -11.68
CA LEU A 264 -29.73 7.10 -10.57
C LEU A 264 -28.58 6.15 -10.22
N ALA A 265 -27.65 5.88 -11.14
CA ALA A 265 -26.48 5.06 -10.86
C ALA A 265 -25.56 5.71 -9.82
N TRP A 266 -25.54 7.04 -9.71
CA TRP A 266 -24.83 7.74 -8.64
C TRP A 266 -25.43 7.46 -7.25
N LEU A 267 -26.77 7.33 -7.15
CA LEU A 267 -27.43 6.94 -5.90
C LEU A 267 -27.10 5.50 -5.54
N SER A 268 -27.10 4.60 -6.52
CA SER A 268 -26.68 3.20 -6.35
C SER A 268 -25.22 3.10 -5.90
N LEU A 269 -24.33 3.90 -6.48
CA LEU A 269 -22.92 3.98 -6.12
C LEU A 269 -22.75 4.39 -4.66
N LEU A 270 -23.37 5.50 -4.25
CA LEU A 270 -23.30 6.01 -2.88
C LEU A 270 -23.90 5.00 -1.88
N THR A 271 -25.04 4.41 -2.22
CA THR A 271 -25.69 3.40 -1.36
C THR A 271 -24.82 2.17 -1.18
N ALA A 272 -24.19 1.69 -2.26
CA ALA A 272 -23.27 0.57 -2.19
C ALA A 272 -22.04 0.92 -1.35
N ALA A 273 -21.41 2.08 -1.57
CA ALA A 273 -20.23 2.51 -0.82
C ALA A 273 -20.50 2.70 0.70
N LEU A 274 -21.68 3.21 1.07
CA LEU A 274 -22.09 3.36 2.47
C LEU A 274 -22.39 2.03 3.17
N ARG A 275 -22.82 1.00 2.42
CA ARG A 275 -23.15 -0.34 2.94
C ARG A 275 -22.01 -1.35 2.81
N GLY A 276 -20.87 -0.92 2.28
CA GLY A 276 -19.69 -1.76 2.06
C GLY A 276 -19.04 -2.22 3.35
#